data_AF-A0A7L3LKZ4-F1
#
_entry.id   AF-A0A7L3LKZ4-F1
#
_cell.length_a   1.000
_cell.length_b   1.000
_cell.length_c   1.000
_cell.angle_alpha   90.00
_cell.angle_beta   90.00
_cell.angle_gamma   90.00
#
_symmetry.space_group_name_H-M   'P 1'
#
loop_
_entity.id
_entity.type
_entity.pdbx_description
1 polymer ?
#
loop_
_entity_poly.entity_id
_entity_poly.type
_entity_poly.pdbx_seq_one_letter_code
_entity_poly.pdbx_strand_id
1 'polypeptide(L)'
;SMFLHGCRTQLLLLNSLTFGLEVCLAAGITYVPPLLLEVGVEEKFMTMVLGIGPVLGLIFVPLIGSASDQWRSSYGRRRPFIWVLCLGVLLSLFIIPHAAILAGLFPPHTRPLEIFFLILGIGLLDFCGQVCFTPLEALLSDLFQEPDQCRQAFSMYAFMISLGGCIGYLLPAIDWGGSFLASYLGGQETCLFSLLAAIFSGCVLATLFVTEEAAGRVEMMDVPTLKDVPNKPSPPSSCCRHLCRCLLGPRRLGQTWRAVCSLPPRLHGLYCRIPSVVRRLFVAELCSWMALMTFMLFYTDFVGEGLYHGVPRAKPGSDARRHYDEG
;
A
#
# COMPACT_ATOMS: atom_id res chain seq x y z
N SER A 1 -25.71 13.29 21.26
CA SER A 1 -24.33 13.80 21.16
C SER A 1 -23.26 12.70 21.17
N MET A 2 -23.47 11.57 21.86
CA MET A 2 -22.49 10.47 21.96
C MET A 2 -22.28 9.69 20.64
N PHE A 3 -23.32 9.54 19.83
CA PHE A 3 -23.26 8.88 18.50
C PHE A 3 -22.43 9.69 17.48
N LEU A 4 -22.55 11.03 17.50
CA LEU A 4 -21.75 11.93 16.66
C LEU A 4 -20.26 11.91 17.02
N HIS A 5 -19.92 11.69 18.29
CA HIS A 5 -18.54 11.59 18.74
C HIS A 5 -17.87 10.32 18.17
N GLY A 6 -18.56 9.18 18.22
CA GLY A 6 -18.07 7.93 17.62
C GLY A 6 -17.87 8.03 16.11
N CYS A 7 -18.80 8.68 15.40
CA CYS A 7 -18.74 8.89 13.96
C CYS A 7 -17.53 9.74 13.52
N ARG A 8 -17.23 10.83 14.25
CA ARG A 8 -16.07 11.70 13.97
C ARG A 8 -14.74 11.01 14.28
N THR A 9 -14.66 10.27 15.38
CA THR A 9 -13.47 9.49 15.74
C THR A 9 -13.20 8.42 14.69
N GLN A 10 -14.23 7.69 14.26
CA GLN A 10 -14.12 6.70 13.19
C GLN A 10 -13.71 7.30 11.85
N LEU A 11 -14.19 8.51 11.52
CA LEU A 11 -13.76 9.25 10.34
C LEU A 11 -12.26 9.58 10.39
N LEU A 12 -11.79 10.13 11.50
CA LEU A 12 -10.38 10.52 11.66
C LEU A 12 -9.45 9.31 11.60
N LEU A 13 -9.86 8.17 12.16
CA LEU A 13 -9.01 7.00 12.29
C LEU A 13 -8.98 6.12 11.05
N LEU A 14 -10.05 6.11 10.25
CA LEU A 14 -10.01 5.54 8.90
C LEU A 14 -9.12 6.39 7.99
N ASN A 15 -9.26 7.71 8.05
CA ASN A 15 -8.42 8.61 7.24
C ASN A 15 -6.96 8.65 7.69
N SER A 16 -6.67 8.34 8.96
CA SER A 16 -5.29 8.16 9.46
C SER A 16 -4.58 6.98 8.78
N LEU A 17 -5.30 5.89 8.50
CA LEU A 17 -4.73 4.76 7.74
C LEU A 17 -4.40 5.16 6.30
N THR A 18 -5.32 5.88 5.63
CA THR A 18 -5.08 6.43 4.29
C THR A 18 -3.86 7.35 4.27
N PHE A 19 -3.73 8.23 5.27
CA PHE A 19 -2.57 9.09 5.46
C PHE A 19 -1.27 8.27 5.54
N GLY A 20 -1.19 7.29 6.45
CA GLY A 20 0.03 6.48 6.61
C GLY A 20 0.37 5.65 5.37
N LEU A 21 -0.66 5.17 4.65
CA LEU A 21 -0.49 4.43 3.40
C LEU A 21 0.14 5.31 2.31
N GLU A 22 -0.37 6.54 2.15
CA GLU A 22 0.15 7.50 1.18
C GLU A 22 1.56 7.96 1.52
N VAL A 23 1.89 8.15 2.81
CA VAL A 23 3.27 8.44 3.26
C VAL A 23 4.23 7.35 2.76
N CYS A 24 3.87 6.08 2.91
CA CYS A 24 4.71 4.96 2.48
C CYS A 24 4.86 4.89 0.96
N LEU A 25 3.78 5.10 0.21
CA LEU A 25 3.80 5.06 -1.25
C LEU A 25 4.57 6.24 -1.84
N ALA A 26 4.32 7.46 -1.37
CA ALA A 26 5.02 8.65 -1.83
C ALA A 26 6.54 8.56 -1.55
N ALA A 27 6.94 8.08 -0.36
CA ALA A 27 8.34 7.82 -0.06
C ALA A 27 8.94 6.70 -0.92
N GLY A 28 8.15 5.67 -1.23
CA GLY A 28 8.54 4.60 -2.15
C GLY A 28 8.81 5.12 -3.57
N ILE A 29 7.95 6.00 -4.10
CA ILE A 29 8.10 6.56 -5.45
C ILE A 29 9.42 7.31 -5.62
N THR A 30 9.86 8.07 -4.61
CA THR A 30 11.10 8.86 -4.69
C THR A 30 12.36 8.07 -4.36
N TYR A 31 12.29 7.16 -3.39
CA TYR A 31 13.47 6.47 -2.88
C TYR A 31 13.79 5.14 -3.58
N VAL A 32 12.79 4.47 -4.15
CA VAL A 32 13.00 3.17 -4.82
C VAL A 32 13.87 3.25 -6.09
N PRO A 33 13.70 4.25 -6.99
CA PRO A 33 14.55 4.38 -8.16
C PRO A 33 16.07 4.44 -7.84
N PRO A 34 16.56 5.37 -6.98
CA PRO A 34 17.99 5.42 -6.65
C PRO A 34 18.47 4.16 -5.92
N LEU A 35 17.61 3.55 -5.08
CA LEU A 35 17.92 2.28 -4.41
C LEU A 35 18.15 1.12 -5.41
N LEU A 36 17.35 1.02 -6.46
CA LEU A 36 17.52 0.01 -7.50
C LEU A 36 18.82 0.23 -8.31
N LEU A 37 19.14 1.49 -8.61
CA LEU A 37 20.38 1.84 -9.32
C LEU A 37 21.63 1.56 -8.47
N GLU A 38 21.56 1.79 -7.16
CA GLU A 38 22.64 1.50 -6.20
C GLU A 38 22.99 0.01 -6.13
N VAL A 39 21.97 -0.86 -6.13
CA VAL A 39 22.17 -2.32 -6.14
C VAL A 39 22.69 -2.82 -7.50
N GLY A 40 22.75 -1.95 -8.51
CA GLY A 40 23.35 -2.22 -9.82
C GLY A 40 22.34 -2.66 -10.88
N VAL A 41 21.04 -2.45 -10.65
CA VAL A 41 20.02 -2.65 -11.68
C VAL A 41 20.19 -1.57 -12.76
N GLU A 42 20.10 -1.96 -14.03
CA GLU A 42 20.15 -1.01 -15.15
C GLU A 42 18.83 -0.23 -15.23
N GLU A 43 18.88 1.06 -15.60
CA GLU A 43 17.70 1.95 -15.69
C GLU A 43 16.52 1.33 -16.48
N LYS A 44 16.82 0.60 -17.57
CA LYS A 44 15.79 -0.08 -18.37
C LYS A 44 15.01 -1.14 -17.58
N PHE A 45 15.65 -1.81 -16.63
CA PHE A 45 15.01 -2.83 -15.79
C PHE A 45 14.32 -2.19 -14.58
N MET A 46 14.85 -1.07 -14.08
CA MET A 46 14.21 -0.28 -13.02
C MET A 46 12.80 0.14 -13.41
N THR A 47 12.64 0.75 -14.58
CA THR A 47 11.33 1.19 -15.09
C THR A 47 10.37 0.01 -15.33
N MET A 48 10.87 -1.15 -15.76
CA MET A 48 10.06 -2.36 -15.86
C MET A 48 9.57 -2.82 -14.49
N VAL A 49 10.44 -2.83 -13.47
CA VAL A 49 10.08 -3.22 -12.09
C VAL A 49 9.01 -2.29 -11.53
N LEU A 50 9.17 -0.99 -11.70
CA LEU A 50 8.22 0.02 -11.25
C LEU A 50 6.89 -0.03 -12.01
N GLY A 51 6.91 -0.46 -13.28
CA GLY A 51 5.71 -0.68 -14.08
C GLY A 51 4.88 -1.91 -13.68
N ILE A 52 5.46 -2.87 -12.93
CA ILE A 52 4.75 -4.09 -12.52
C ILE A 52 3.56 -3.76 -11.62
N GLY A 53 3.72 -2.87 -10.65
CA GLY A 53 2.66 -2.60 -9.67
C GLY A 53 1.40 -2.00 -10.28
N PRO A 54 1.45 -0.96 -11.13
CA PRO A 54 0.27 -0.47 -11.86
C PRO A 54 -0.40 -1.54 -12.73
N VAL A 55 0.38 -2.39 -13.41
CA VAL A 55 -0.16 -3.49 -14.23
C VAL A 55 -0.89 -4.51 -13.35
N LEU A 56 -0.30 -4.87 -12.20
CA LEU A 56 -0.96 -5.74 -11.23
C LEU A 56 -2.20 -5.06 -10.63
N GLY A 57 -2.13 -3.76 -10.32
CA GLY A 57 -3.25 -2.95 -9.85
C GLY A 57 -4.44 -3.03 -10.80
N LEU A 58 -4.24 -2.81 -12.10
CA LEU A 58 -5.30 -2.91 -13.11
C LEU A 58 -6.04 -4.25 -13.10
N ILE A 59 -5.33 -5.34 -12.84
CA ILE A 59 -5.90 -6.70 -12.83
C ILE A 59 -6.56 -7.00 -11.47
N PHE A 60 -5.88 -6.70 -10.37
CA PHE A 60 -6.27 -7.16 -9.04
C PHE A 60 -7.21 -6.21 -8.30
N VAL A 61 -7.16 -4.89 -8.55
CA VAL A 61 -8.11 -3.93 -7.98
C VAL A 61 -9.57 -4.34 -8.21
N PRO A 62 -10.04 -4.63 -9.44
CA PRO A 62 -11.44 -5.03 -9.66
C PRO A 62 -11.75 -6.41 -9.05
N LEU A 63 -10.79 -7.33 -9.05
CA LEU A 63 -10.95 -8.65 -8.45
C LEU A 63 -11.14 -8.55 -6.93
N ILE A 64 -10.28 -7.79 -6.26
CA ILE A 64 -10.31 -7.61 -4.80
C ILE A 64 -11.53 -6.79 -4.39
N GLY A 65 -11.92 -5.77 -5.16
CA GLY A 65 -13.18 -5.05 -4.96
C GLY A 65 -14.37 -6.01 -4.93
N SER A 66 -14.56 -6.81 -5.99
CA SER A 66 -15.68 -7.76 -6.07
C SER A 66 -15.62 -8.89 -5.04
N ALA A 67 -14.41 -9.38 -4.72
CA ALA A 67 -14.21 -10.40 -3.70
C ALA A 67 -14.53 -9.85 -2.29
N SER A 68 -14.18 -8.59 -2.03
CA SER A 68 -14.49 -7.91 -0.77
C SER A 68 -16.00 -7.77 -0.58
N ASP A 69 -16.76 -7.48 -1.64
CA ASP A 69 -18.22 -7.31 -1.57
C ASP A 69 -19.00 -8.60 -1.23
N GLN A 70 -18.41 -9.77 -1.50
CA GLN A 70 -19.05 -11.07 -1.28
C GLN A 70 -18.69 -11.72 0.05
N TRP A 71 -17.71 -11.16 0.77
CA TRP A 71 -17.21 -11.75 2.00
C TRP A 71 -18.13 -11.49 3.19
N ARG A 72 -18.49 -12.55 3.93
CA ARG A 72 -19.30 -12.47 5.14
C ARG A 72 -18.51 -13.07 6.31
N SER A 73 -17.85 -12.19 7.06
CA SER A 73 -17.12 -12.53 8.30
C SER A 73 -17.65 -11.69 9.45
N SER A 74 -17.45 -12.17 10.68
CA SER A 74 -17.76 -11.43 11.92
C SER A 74 -16.97 -10.13 12.05
N TYR A 75 -15.81 -10.04 11.41
CA TYR A 75 -14.97 -8.83 11.36
C TYR A 75 -15.46 -7.80 10.31
N GLY A 76 -16.60 -8.05 9.67
CA GLY A 76 -17.15 -7.24 8.59
C GLY A 76 -16.67 -7.67 7.21
N ARG A 77 -17.28 -7.06 6.20
CA ARG A 77 -17.13 -7.42 4.78
C ARG A 77 -15.77 -7.01 4.19
N ARG A 78 -15.37 -5.75 4.38
CA ARG A 78 -14.18 -5.14 3.75
C ARG A 78 -12.92 -5.17 4.62
N ARG A 79 -13.08 -5.09 5.95
CA ARG A 79 -11.96 -4.95 6.92
C ARG A 79 -10.91 -6.07 6.83
N PRO A 80 -11.27 -7.37 6.67
CA PRO A 80 -10.27 -8.42 6.56
C PRO A 80 -9.29 -8.24 5.38
N PHE A 81 -9.77 -7.71 4.25
CA PHE A 81 -8.92 -7.42 3.10
C PHE A 81 -7.96 -6.27 3.39
N ILE A 82 -8.46 -5.21 4.03
CA ILE A 82 -7.63 -4.07 4.46
C ILE A 82 -6.51 -4.56 5.39
N TRP A 83 -6.81 -5.38 6.40
CA TRP A 83 -5.79 -5.90 7.31
C TRP A 83 -4.72 -6.73 6.63
N VAL A 84 -5.11 -7.60 5.69
CA VAL A 84 -4.16 -8.40 4.91
C VAL A 84 -3.27 -7.53 4.04
N LEU A 85 -3.83 -6.49 3.41
CA LEU A 85 -3.07 -5.55 2.58
C LEU A 85 -2.13 -4.68 3.43
N CYS A 86 -2.58 -4.18 4.58
CA CYS A 86 -1.73 -3.47 5.54
C CYS A 86 -0.59 -4.36 6.06
N LEU A 87 -0.85 -5.64 6.32
CA LEU A 87 0.21 -6.58 6.69
C LEU A 87 1.22 -6.76 5.55
N GLY A 88 0.76 -6.81 4.30
CA GLY A 88 1.62 -6.83 3.11
C GLY A 88 2.52 -5.59 3.01
N VAL A 89 1.96 -4.39 3.24
CA VAL A 89 2.74 -3.14 3.31
C VAL A 89 3.78 -3.19 4.43
N LEU A 90 3.41 -3.59 5.64
CA LEU A 90 4.37 -3.72 6.75
C LEU A 90 5.48 -4.73 6.45
N LEU A 91 5.12 -5.87 5.87
CA LEU A 91 6.08 -6.89 5.45
C LEU A 91 7.04 -6.33 4.39
N SER A 92 6.53 -5.56 3.42
CA SER A 92 7.36 -4.96 2.39
C SER A 92 8.36 -3.95 2.95
N LEU A 93 7.93 -3.08 3.88
CA LEU A 93 8.79 -2.12 4.56
C LEU A 93 9.89 -2.79 5.40
N PHE A 94 9.67 -4.03 5.83
CA PHE A 94 10.70 -4.84 6.49
C PHE A 94 11.63 -5.53 5.48
N ILE A 95 11.10 -6.11 4.40
CA ILE A 95 11.86 -6.85 3.39
C ILE A 95 12.86 -5.94 2.66
N ILE A 96 12.44 -4.75 2.23
CA ILE A 96 13.27 -3.84 1.42
C ILE A 96 14.63 -3.55 2.08
N PRO A 97 14.71 -2.99 3.31
CA PRO A 97 15.98 -2.68 3.96
C PRO A 97 16.76 -3.92 4.43
N HIS A 98 16.13 -5.11 4.51
CA HIS A 98 16.77 -6.34 4.96
C HIS A 98 17.01 -7.35 3.83
N ALA A 99 16.92 -6.93 2.56
CA ALA A 99 17.02 -7.81 1.41
C ALA A 99 18.34 -8.61 1.38
N ALA A 100 19.46 -7.96 1.70
CA ALA A 100 20.78 -8.61 1.77
C ALA A 100 20.86 -9.69 2.86
N ILE A 101 20.28 -9.41 4.03
CA ILE A 101 20.24 -10.36 5.17
C ILE A 101 19.36 -11.55 4.81
N LEU A 102 18.17 -11.30 4.25
CA LEU A 102 17.26 -12.34 3.78
C LEU A 102 17.92 -13.22 2.71
N ALA A 103 18.70 -12.64 1.81
CA ALA A 103 19.46 -13.38 0.83
C ALA A 103 20.59 -14.22 1.43
N GLY A 104 21.17 -13.78 2.55
CA GLY A 104 22.17 -14.54 3.31
C GLY A 104 21.64 -15.81 3.95
N LEU A 105 20.32 -15.92 4.17
CA LEU A 105 19.70 -17.10 4.78
C LEU A 105 19.60 -18.30 3.82
N PHE A 106 19.76 -18.09 2.51
CA PHE A 106 19.64 -19.13 1.49
C PHE A 106 20.98 -19.42 0.79
N PRO A 107 21.65 -20.54 1.10
CA PRO A 107 22.85 -20.97 0.38
C PRO A 107 22.48 -21.53 -1.02
N PRO A 108 23.20 -21.18 -2.11
CA PRO A 108 24.37 -20.30 -2.17
C PRO A 108 23.98 -18.80 -2.16
N HIS A 109 24.72 -18.01 -1.39
CA HIS A 109 24.57 -16.57 -1.35
C HIS A 109 24.95 -15.97 -2.70
N THR A 110 23.96 -15.43 -3.43
CA THR A 110 24.14 -14.89 -4.77
C THR A 110 23.52 -13.51 -4.86
N ARG A 111 24.26 -12.55 -5.45
CA ARG A 111 23.75 -11.21 -5.81
C ARG A 111 22.36 -11.20 -6.46
N PRO A 112 22.00 -12.10 -7.40
CA PRO A 112 20.64 -12.16 -7.95
C PRO A 112 19.55 -12.43 -6.91
N LEU A 113 19.87 -13.11 -5.81
CA LEU A 113 18.91 -13.46 -4.76
C LEU A 113 18.60 -12.26 -3.86
N GLU A 114 19.59 -11.39 -3.61
CA GLU A 114 19.41 -10.07 -2.97
C GLU A 114 18.50 -9.17 -3.83
N ILE A 115 18.83 -9.04 -5.12
CA ILE A 115 18.03 -8.27 -6.09
C ILE A 115 16.59 -8.81 -6.16
N PHE A 116 16.43 -10.14 -6.12
CA PHE A 116 15.10 -10.76 -6.12
C PHE A 116 14.28 -10.36 -4.89
N PHE A 117 14.84 -10.41 -3.67
CA PHE A 117 14.13 -9.99 -2.47
C PHE A 117 13.81 -8.49 -2.46
N LEU A 118 14.72 -7.66 -2.97
CA LEU A 118 14.48 -6.23 -3.11
C LEU A 118 13.31 -5.95 -4.06
N ILE A 119 13.34 -6.52 -5.27
CA ILE A 119 12.26 -6.39 -6.26
C ILE A 119 10.94 -6.94 -5.71
N LEU A 120 10.98 -8.06 -4.97
CA LEU A 120 9.81 -8.63 -4.31
C LEU A 120 9.23 -7.67 -3.27
N GLY A 121 10.08 -7.06 -2.44
CA GLY A 121 9.67 -6.07 -1.44
C GLY A 121 9.04 -4.84 -2.08
N ILE A 122 9.69 -4.26 -3.08
CA ILE A 122 9.19 -3.10 -3.84
C ILE A 122 7.85 -3.43 -4.50
N GLY A 123 7.78 -4.56 -5.22
CA GLY A 123 6.57 -4.97 -5.91
C GLY A 123 5.42 -5.25 -4.94
N LEU A 124 5.71 -5.80 -3.76
CA LEU A 124 4.72 -6.02 -2.71
C LEU A 124 4.22 -4.70 -2.11
N LEU A 125 5.11 -3.74 -1.84
CA LEU A 125 4.76 -2.42 -1.33
C LEU A 125 3.79 -1.71 -2.29
N ASP A 126 4.18 -1.63 -3.57
CA ASP A 126 3.41 -0.93 -4.59
C ASP A 126 2.05 -1.63 -4.84
N PHE A 127 2.07 -2.96 -4.99
CA PHE A 127 0.85 -3.74 -5.17
C PHE A 127 -0.11 -3.60 -3.99
N CYS A 128 0.35 -3.86 -2.76
CA CYS A 128 -0.52 -3.80 -1.59
C CYS A 128 -1.00 -2.38 -1.32
N GLY A 129 -0.14 -1.38 -1.51
CA GLY A 129 -0.50 0.02 -1.33
C GLY A 129 -1.59 0.46 -2.29
N GLN A 130 -1.39 0.29 -3.60
CA GLN A 130 -2.37 0.68 -4.62
C GLN A 130 -3.71 -0.03 -4.43
N VAL A 131 -3.68 -1.34 -4.18
CA VAL A 131 -4.89 -2.14 -4.00
C VAL A 131 -5.65 -1.76 -2.72
N CYS A 132 -4.97 -1.28 -1.67
CA CYS A 132 -5.58 -0.97 -0.38
C CYS A 132 -6.50 0.27 -0.43
N PHE A 133 -6.25 1.23 -1.33
CA PHE A 133 -7.13 2.40 -1.48
C PHE A 133 -8.56 2.02 -1.86
N THR A 134 -8.74 1.02 -2.73
CA THR A 134 -10.08 0.62 -3.19
C THR A 134 -11.02 0.16 -2.05
N PRO A 135 -10.66 -0.80 -1.19
CA PRO A 135 -11.50 -1.18 -0.06
C PRO A 135 -11.57 -0.08 1.01
N LEU A 136 -10.57 0.80 1.14
CA LEU A 136 -10.62 1.96 2.06
C LEU A 136 -11.68 2.97 1.62
N GLU A 137 -11.71 3.35 0.34
CA GLU A 137 -12.72 4.25 -0.24
C GLU A 137 -14.12 3.65 -0.17
N ALA A 138 -14.23 2.36 -0.50
CA ALA A 138 -15.51 1.67 -0.43
C ALA A 138 -15.99 1.53 1.02
N LEU A 139 -15.10 1.32 2.00
CA LEU A 139 -15.43 1.32 3.42
C LEU A 139 -15.85 2.72 3.89
N LEU A 140 -15.17 3.78 3.45
CA LEU A 140 -15.53 5.16 3.75
C LEU A 140 -16.96 5.46 3.27
N SER A 141 -17.27 5.13 2.01
CA SER A 141 -18.62 5.31 1.47
C SER A 141 -19.68 4.46 2.17
N ASP A 142 -19.34 3.23 2.59
CA ASP A 142 -20.27 2.36 3.31
C ASP A 142 -20.60 2.91 4.71
N LEU A 143 -19.66 3.62 5.35
CA LEU A 143 -19.81 4.19 6.69
C LEU A 143 -20.58 5.53 6.69
N PHE A 144 -20.38 6.35 5.66
CA PHE A 144 -20.99 7.67 5.54
C PHE A 144 -22.01 7.67 4.40
N GLN A 145 -23.23 7.21 4.69
CA GLN A 145 -24.32 7.14 3.70
C GLN A 145 -25.07 8.46 3.53
N GLU A 146 -25.07 9.33 4.56
CA GLU A 146 -25.70 10.64 4.44
C GLU A 146 -24.90 11.56 3.52
N PRO A 147 -25.53 12.25 2.55
CA PRO A 147 -24.84 12.97 1.49
C PRO A 147 -23.89 14.06 2.02
N ASP A 148 -24.31 14.84 3.03
CA ASP A 148 -23.48 15.89 3.62
C ASP A 148 -22.29 15.33 4.40
N GLN A 149 -22.50 14.27 5.17
CA GLN A 149 -21.44 13.61 5.93
C GLN A 149 -20.46 12.87 5.01
N CYS A 150 -20.96 12.24 3.95
CA CYS A 150 -20.18 11.57 2.91
C CYS A 150 -19.25 12.57 2.21
N ARG A 151 -19.77 13.74 1.81
CA ARG A 151 -18.97 14.81 1.20
C ARG A 151 -17.87 15.31 2.14
N GLN A 152 -18.18 15.52 3.42
CA GLN A 152 -17.18 15.88 4.42
C GLN A 152 -16.13 14.78 4.61
N ALA A 153 -16.55 13.53 4.60
CA ALA A 153 -15.68 12.38 4.77
C ALA A 153 -14.67 12.25 3.61
N PHE A 154 -15.14 12.35 2.37
CA PHE A 154 -14.28 12.37 1.18
C PHE A 154 -13.38 13.61 1.11
N SER A 155 -13.84 14.77 1.60
CA SER A 155 -12.98 15.95 1.73
C SER A 155 -11.83 15.73 2.71
N MET A 156 -12.10 15.05 3.85
CA MET A 156 -11.06 14.73 4.82
C MET A 156 -10.10 13.65 4.28
N TYR A 157 -10.64 12.66 3.58
CA TYR A 157 -9.86 11.64 2.89
C TYR A 157 -8.86 12.25 1.90
N ALA A 158 -9.33 13.13 1.00
CA ALA A 158 -8.47 13.82 0.04
C ALA A 158 -7.42 14.69 0.73
N PHE A 159 -7.78 15.40 1.79
CA PHE A 159 -6.83 16.21 2.57
C PHE A 159 -5.74 15.35 3.22
N MET A 160 -6.09 14.19 3.79
CA MET A 160 -5.16 13.27 4.43
C MET A 160 -4.23 12.58 3.42
N ILE A 161 -4.71 12.26 2.22
CA ILE A 161 -3.84 11.81 1.12
C ILE A 161 -2.84 12.91 0.78
N SER A 162 -3.29 14.13 0.50
CA SER A 162 -2.37 15.22 0.15
C SER A 162 -1.33 15.48 1.25
N LEU A 163 -1.74 15.45 2.53
CA LEU A 163 -0.82 15.60 3.65
C LEU A 163 0.19 14.44 3.72
N GLY A 164 -0.28 13.21 3.51
CA GLY A 164 0.56 12.02 3.49
C GLY A 164 1.58 12.07 2.36
N GLY A 165 1.17 12.49 1.16
CA GLY A 165 2.05 12.66 0.01
C GLY A 165 3.12 13.71 0.26
N CYS A 166 2.75 14.88 0.80
CA CYS A 166 3.72 15.94 1.15
C CYS A 166 4.79 15.42 2.13
N ILE A 167 4.37 14.72 3.19
CA ILE A 167 5.31 14.16 4.18
C ILE A 167 6.15 13.03 3.57
N GLY A 168 5.52 12.14 2.80
CA GLY A 168 6.19 11.02 2.16
C GLY A 168 7.24 11.45 1.14
N TYR A 169 7.02 12.53 0.38
CA TYR A 169 8.03 13.09 -0.51
C TYR A 169 9.16 13.82 0.25
N LEU A 170 8.87 14.41 1.40
CA LEU A 170 9.87 15.11 2.21
C LEU A 170 10.79 14.15 2.98
N LEU A 171 10.27 13.01 3.45
CA LEU A 171 11.02 12.09 4.30
C LEU A 171 12.32 11.58 3.66
N PRO A 172 12.34 11.12 2.39
CA PRO A 172 13.58 10.69 1.73
C PRO A 172 14.55 11.84 1.41
N ALA A 173 14.06 13.08 1.30
CA ALA A 173 14.88 14.25 1.02
C ALA A 173 15.70 14.73 2.24
N ILE A 174 15.38 14.23 3.44
CA ILE A 174 16.13 14.53 4.66
C ILE A 174 17.31 13.57 4.76
N ASP A 175 18.52 14.09 4.99
CA ASP A 175 19.70 13.27 5.27
C ASP A 175 19.59 12.64 6.66
N TRP A 176 19.29 11.34 6.69
CA TRP A 176 19.23 10.56 7.93
C TRP A 176 20.60 10.06 8.39
N GLY A 177 21.65 10.15 7.56
CA GLY A 177 22.98 9.59 7.84
C GLY A 177 23.66 10.21 9.06
N GLY A 178 23.43 11.50 9.34
CA GLY A 178 23.94 12.20 10.51
C GLY A 178 23.11 12.02 11.80
N SER A 179 21.96 11.35 11.72
CA SER A 179 21.08 11.18 12.87
C SER A 179 21.57 10.05 13.81
N PHE A 180 21.37 10.22 15.12
CA PHE A 180 21.69 9.18 16.11
C PHE A 180 20.99 7.83 15.82
N LEU A 181 19.83 7.89 15.14
CA LEU A 181 19.05 6.73 14.74
C LEU A 181 19.76 5.91 13.64
N ALA A 182 20.37 6.55 12.64
CA ALA A 182 21.08 5.82 11.57
C ALA A 182 22.30 5.04 12.10
N SER A 183 23.00 5.58 13.10
CA SER A 183 24.11 4.87 13.77
C SER A 183 23.65 3.62 14.52
N TYR A 184 22.42 3.61 15.05
CA TYR A 184 21.86 2.46 15.78
C TYR A 184 21.19 1.43 14.86
N LEU A 185 20.59 1.87 13.75
CA LEU A 185 19.82 1.03 12.82
C LEU A 185 20.64 0.51 11.62
N GLY A 186 21.91 0.92 11.48
CA GLY A 186 22.83 0.33 10.51
C GLY A 186 22.76 0.89 9.09
N GLY A 187 22.24 2.11 8.89
CA GLY A 187 22.22 2.78 7.58
C GLY A 187 21.13 3.83 7.41
N GLN A 188 21.21 4.58 6.31
CA GLN A 188 20.19 5.56 5.92
C GLN A 188 18.89 4.87 5.47
N GLU A 189 19.00 3.82 4.64
CA GLU A 189 17.87 3.03 4.15
C GLU A 189 17.07 2.41 5.30
N THR A 190 17.74 1.72 6.21
CA THR A 190 17.10 1.05 7.36
C THR A 190 16.42 2.05 8.27
N CYS A 191 17.00 3.23 8.47
CA CYS A 191 16.39 4.31 9.26
C CYS A 191 15.09 4.82 8.61
N LEU A 192 15.14 5.16 7.31
CA LEU A 192 13.99 5.67 6.56
C LEU A 192 12.84 4.65 6.55
N PHE A 193 13.11 3.40 6.14
CA PHE A 193 12.09 2.37 6.07
C PHE A 193 11.54 1.97 7.46
N SER A 194 12.36 2.02 8.52
CA SER A 194 11.89 1.80 9.89
C SER A 194 10.98 2.92 10.39
N LEU A 195 11.28 4.17 10.04
CA LEU A 195 10.41 5.31 10.35
C LEU A 195 9.08 5.20 9.62
N LEU A 196 9.09 4.85 8.32
CA LEU A 196 7.86 4.58 7.55
C LEU A 196 7.05 3.45 8.18
N ALA A 197 7.71 2.35 8.56
CA ALA A 197 7.06 1.23 9.24
C ALA A 197 6.45 1.64 10.59
N ALA A 198 7.11 2.50 11.36
CA ALA A 198 6.61 3.01 12.63
C ALA A 198 5.39 3.92 12.44
N ILE A 199 5.45 4.85 11.49
CA ILE A 199 4.33 5.74 11.14
C ILE A 199 3.12 4.90 10.70
N PHE A 200 3.33 3.97 9.76
CA PHE A 200 2.26 3.13 9.24
C PHE A 200 1.69 2.18 10.30
N SER A 201 2.55 1.59 11.15
CA SER A 201 2.11 0.77 12.28
C SER A 201 1.26 1.58 13.26
N GLY A 202 1.65 2.82 13.55
CA GLY A 202 0.86 3.74 14.37
C GLY A 202 -0.52 3.99 13.79
N CYS A 203 -0.61 4.25 12.48
CA CYS A 203 -1.87 4.41 11.76
C CYS A 203 -2.74 3.14 11.80
N VAL A 204 -2.16 1.97 11.52
CA VAL A 204 -2.82 0.66 11.56
C VAL A 204 -3.35 0.36 12.97
N LEU A 205 -2.53 0.56 14.01
CA LEU A 205 -2.93 0.37 15.40
C LEU A 205 -4.06 1.31 15.80
N ALA A 206 -3.96 2.59 15.44
CA ALA A 206 -5.00 3.56 15.70
C ALA A 206 -6.34 3.13 15.07
N THR A 207 -6.31 2.62 13.83
CA THR A 207 -7.50 2.05 13.19
C THR A 207 -7.99 0.78 13.90
N LEU A 208 -7.10 -0.11 14.36
CA LEU A 208 -7.45 -1.34 15.08
C LEU A 208 -8.18 -1.06 16.38
N PHE A 209 -7.62 -0.22 17.25
CA PHE A 209 -8.21 0.11 18.56
C PHE A 209 -9.65 0.62 18.44
N VAL A 210 -9.92 1.39 17.39
CA VAL A 210 -11.25 1.97 17.14
C VAL A 210 -12.24 0.93 16.64
N THR A 211 -11.75 -0.05 15.88
CA THR A 211 -12.61 -1.14 15.40
C THR A 211 -13.11 -2.02 16.54
N GLU A 212 -12.31 -2.20 17.60
CA GLU A 212 -12.72 -2.93 18.81
C GLU A 212 -13.70 -2.11 19.66
N GLU A 213 -13.42 -0.82 19.88
CA GLU A 213 -14.33 0.11 20.56
C GLU A 213 -15.73 0.17 19.92
N ALA A 214 -15.80 0.15 18.58
CA ALA A 214 -17.06 0.14 17.86
C ALA A 214 -17.80 -1.22 17.97
N ALA A 215 -17.07 -2.34 17.99
CA ALA A 215 -17.67 -3.68 18.13
C ALA A 215 -18.25 -3.90 19.53
N GLY A 216 -17.54 -3.50 20.59
CA GLY A 216 -18.00 -3.64 21.98
C GLY A 216 -19.24 -2.80 22.30
N ARG A 217 -19.47 -1.68 21.59
CA ARG A 217 -20.67 -0.85 21.76
C ARG A 217 -21.94 -1.46 21.16
N VAL A 218 -21.81 -2.28 20.13
CA VAL A 218 -22.96 -2.98 19.52
C VAL A 218 -23.43 -4.11 20.44
N GLU A 219 -22.52 -4.85 21.05
CA GLU A 219 -22.88 -5.92 22.00
C GLU A 219 -23.55 -5.40 23.28
N MET A 220 -23.21 -4.19 23.75
CA MET A 220 -23.83 -3.57 24.92
C MET A 220 -25.26 -3.05 24.68
N MET A 221 -25.67 -2.86 23.42
CA MET A 221 -26.97 -2.29 23.07
C MET A 221 -28.03 -3.35 22.73
N ASP A 222 -27.62 -4.60 22.47
CA ASP A 222 -28.48 -5.73 22.10
C ASP A 222 -28.85 -6.67 23.28
N VAL A 223 -28.85 -6.17 24.53
CA VAL A 223 -29.39 -6.94 25.68
C VAL A 223 -30.77 -6.44 26.08
N PRO A 224 -31.84 -7.17 25.67
CA PRO A 224 -32.90 -7.52 26.60
C PRO A 224 -33.05 -9.05 26.72
N THR A 225 -33.14 -9.50 27.97
CA THR A 225 -33.49 -10.84 28.47
C THR A 225 -34.42 -11.68 27.58
N LEU A 226 -34.06 -12.95 27.28
CA LEU A 226 -34.62 -14.18 27.87
C LEU A 226 -34.22 -15.48 27.11
N LYS A 227 -33.53 -16.39 27.82
CA LYS A 227 -33.50 -17.88 27.81
C LYS A 227 -33.01 -18.73 26.61
N ASP A 228 -31.97 -19.52 26.96
CA ASP A 228 -31.73 -20.96 26.75
C ASP A 228 -31.44 -21.53 25.35
N VAL A 229 -30.13 -21.64 25.02
CA VAL A 229 -29.54 -22.83 24.35
C VAL A 229 -28.10 -23.02 24.88
N PRO A 230 -27.68 -24.21 25.35
CA PRO A 230 -26.30 -24.41 25.83
C PRO A 230 -25.37 -24.62 24.63
N ASN A 231 -24.56 -23.62 24.28
CA ASN A 231 -23.49 -23.79 23.30
C ASN A 231 -22.15 -24.01 24.00
N LYS A 232 -21.56 -25.18 23.75
CA LYS A 232 -20.22 -25.60 24.17
C LYS A 232 -19.17 -24.61 23.64
N PRO A 233 -18.14 -24.22 24.42
CA PRO A 233 -17.07 -23.36 23.93
C PRO A 233 -16.11 -24.17 23.03
N SER A 234 -15.90 -23.70 21.80
CA SER A 234 -14.81 -24.17 20.92
C SER A 234 -13.65 -23.17 20.92
N PRO A 235 -12.38 -23.63 20.90
CA PRO A 235 -11.21 -22.80 21.19
C PRO A 235 -10.80 -21.86 20.02
N PRO A 236 -10.00 -20.81 20.28
CA PRO A 236 -9.67 -19.74 19.33
C PRO A 236 -8.54 -20.09 18.33
N SER A 237 -8.37 -21.35 17.94
CA SER A 237 -7.21 -21.79 17.13
C SER A 237 -7.51 -22.01 15.63
N SER A 238 -8.71 -21.69 15.15
CA SER A 238 -9.15 -21.98 13.78
C SER A 238 -9.11 -20.78 12.80
N CYS A 239 -8.74 -19.59 13.24
CA CYS A 239 -8.72 -18.39 12.40
C CYS A 239 -7.63 -18.49 11.30
N CYS A 240 -6.44 -18.98 11.66
CA CYS A 240 -5.30 -19.08 10.75
C CYS A 240 -5.48 -20.15 9.65
N ARG A 241 -6.22 -21.23 9.93
CA ARG A 241 -6.46 -22.32 8.96
C ARG A 241 -7.54 -22.01 7.91
N HIS A 242 -8.48 -21.11 8.20
CA HIS A 242 -9.49 -20.68 7.22
C HIS A 242 -9.01 -19.53 6.33
N LEU A 243 -8.21 -18.60 6.86
CA LEU A 243 -7.58 -17.53 6.06
C LEU A 243 -6.67 -18.13 4.97
N CYS A 244 -5.85 -19.12 5.34
CA CYS A 244 -4.89 -19.76 4.43
C CYS A 244 -5.57 -20.70 3.40
N ARG A 245 -6.68 -21.37 3.75
CA ARG A 245 -7.45 -22.20 2.80
C ARG A 245 -8.29 -21.39 1.80
N CYS A 246 -8.72 -20.18 2.17
CA CYS A 246 -9.51 -19.34 1.26
C CYS A 246 -8.67 -18.64 0.18
N LEU A 247 -7.38 -18.40 0.43
CA LEU A 247 -6.47 -17.73 -0.51
C LEU A 247 -5.79 -18.68 -1.52
N LEU A 248 -5.57 -19.96 -1.18
CA LEU A 248 -4.74 -20.89 -1.99
C LEU A 248 -5.46 -22.12 -2.58
N GLY A 249 -6.79 -22.09 -2.69
CA GLY A 249 -7.55 -23.22 -3.26
C GLY A 249 -7.42 -23.34 -4.80
N PRO A 250 -6.90 -24.45 -5.38
CA PRO A 250 -6.70 -24.59 -6.84
C PRO A 250 -8.01 -24.53 -7.65
N ARG A 251 -9.15 -24.84 -7.01
CA ARG A 251 -10.48 -24.74 -7.63
C ARG A 251 -10.96 -23.28 -7.82
N ARG A 252 -10.51 -22.35 -6.98
CA ARG A 252 -10.84 -20.92 -7.13
C ARG A 252 -9.90 -20.23 -8.11
N LEU A 253 -8.62 -20.62 -8.19
CA LEU A 253 -7.70 -20.10 -9.21
C LEU A 253 -8.27 -20.27 -10.64
N GLY A 254 -8.92 -21.41 -10.91
CA GLY A 254 -9.62 -21.65 -12.18
C GLY A 254 -10.90 -20.82 -12.41
N GLN A 255 -11.54 -20.33 -11.34
CA GLN A 255 -12.67 -19.40 -11.41
C GLN A 255 -12.18 -17.94 -11.54
N THR A 256 -11.13 -17.56 -10.81
CA THR A 256 -10.46 -16.26 -10.96
C THR A 256 -9.85 -16.11 -12.34
N TRP A 257 -9.18 -17.16 -12.85
CA TRP A 257 -8.64 -17.19 -14.22
C TRP A 257 -9.75 -17.07 -15.27
N ARG A 258 -10.90 -17.75 -15.09
CA ARG A 258 -12.06 -17.57 -15.97
C ARG A 258 -12.64 -16.15 -15.91
N ALA A 259 -12.70 -15.55 -14.72
CA ALA A 259 -13.12 -14.16 -14.56
C ALA A 259 -12.15 -13.20 -15.28
N VAL A 260 -10.83 -13.42 -15.12
CA VAL A 260 -9.76 -12.69 -15.81
C VAL A 260 -9.82 -12.87 -17.33
N CYS A 261 -10.05 -14.08 -17.83
CA CYS A 261 -10.20 -14.31 -19.28
C CYS A 261 -11.49 -13.72 -19.85
N SER A 262 -12.53 -13.53 -19.03
CA SER A 262 -13.79 -12.89 -19.44
C SER A 262 -13.77 -11.36 -19.36
N LEU A 263 -12.76 -10.78 -18.71
CA LEU A 263 -12.61 -9.33 -18.55
C LEU A 263 -12.30 -8.59 -19.86
N PRO A 264 -11.36 -9.02 -20.73
CA PRO A 264 -11.05 -8.32 -21.98
C PRO A 264 -12.26 -8.11 -22.91
N PRO A 265 -13.09 -9.12 -23.22
CA PRO A 265 -14.26 -8.92 -24.08
C PRO A 265 -15.34 -8.04 -23.41
N ARG A 266 -15.47 -8.10 -22.08
CA ARG A 266 -16.38 -7.22 -21.33
C ARG A 266 -15.92 -5.77 -21.27
N LEU A 267 -14.62 -5.55 -21.09
CA LEU A 267 -13.99 -4.23 -21.12
C LEU A 267 -14.08 -3.62 -22.51
N HIS A 268 -13.85 -4.41 -23.57
CA HIS A 268 -14.04 -3.97 -24.95
C HIS A 268 -15.50 -3.59 -25.22
N GLY A 269 -16.46 -4.42 -24.78
CA GLY A 269 -17.89 -4.12 -24.88
C GLY A 269 -18.32 -2.86 -24.11
N LEU A 270 -17.76 -2.64 -22.92
CA LEU A 270 -17.97 -1.40 -22.17
C LEU A 270 -17.35 -0.21 -22.90
N TYR A 271 -16.11 -0.31 -23.35
CA TYR A 271 -15.39 0.74 -24.06
C TYR A 271 -16.15 1.22 -25.31
N CYS A 272 -16.73 0.28 -26.07
CA CYS A 272 -17.56 0.61 -27.23
C CYS A 272 -18.87 1.35 -26.86
N ARG A 273 -19.37 1.20 -25.63
CA ARG A 273 -20.59 1.86 -25.13
C ARG A 273 -20.33 3.21 -24.46
N ILE A 274 -19.07 3.57 -24.18
CA ILE A 274 -18.72 4.79 -23.45
C ILE A 274 -18.95 6.04 -24.33
N PRO A 275 -19.64 7.09 -23.81
CA PRO A 275 -19.81 8.36 -24.51
C PRO A 275 -18.47 8.95 -24.96
N SER A 276 -18.46 9.64 -26.11
CA SER A 276 -17.23 10.24 -26.67
C SER A 276 -16.52 11.19 -25.72
N VAL A 277 -17.26 11.89 -24.86
CA VAL A 277 -16.73 12.80 -23.84
C VAL A 277 -15.92 12.05 -22.78
N VAL A 278 -16.46 10.96 -22.23
CA VAL A 278 -15.79 10.14 -21.21
C VAL A 278 -14.55 9.45 -21.79
N ARG A 279 -14.58 9.08 -23.07
CA ARG A 279 -13.42 8.51 -23.76
C ARG A 279 -12.28 9.53 -23.92
N ARG A 280 -12.61 10.78 -24.26
CA ARG A 280 -11.61 11.87 -24.32
C ARG A 280 -11.04 12.16 -22.94
N LEU A 281 -11.87 12.15 -21.89
CA LEU A 281 -11.43 12.31 -20.51
C LEU A 281 -10.47 11.18 -20.11
N PHE A 282 -10.80 9.93 -20.44
CA PHE A 282 -9.94 8.77 -20.16
C PHE A 282 -8.56 8.91 -20.84
N VAL A 283 -8.52 9.30 -22.12
CA VAL A 283 -7.26 9.49 -22.84
C VAL A 283 -6.47 10.65 -22.23
N ALA A 284 -7.12 11.77 -21.90
CA ALA A 284 -6.46 12.91 -21.26
C ALA A 284 -5.87 12.53 -19.89
N GLU A 285 -6.63 11.82 -19.06
CA GLU A 285 -6.20 11.36 -17.74
C GLU A 285 -5.03 10.38 -17.85
N LEU A 286 -5.11 9.43 -18.79
CA LEU A 286 -4.05 8.46 -19.04
C LEU A 286 -2.76 9.14 -19.50
N CYS A 287 -2.84 10.07 -20.46
CA CYS A 287 -1.68 10.83 -20.91
C CYS A 287 -1.10 11.73 -19.80
N SER A 288 -1.96 12.34 -18.98
CA SER A 288 -1.55 13.19 -17.85
C SER A 288 -0.79 12.38 -16.81
N TRP A 289 -1.32 11.23 -16.38
CA TRP A 289 -0.64 10.34 -15.43
C TRP A 289 0.64 9.75 -16.01
N MET A 290 0.66 9.37 -17.28
CA MET A 290 1.89 8.91 -17.93
C MET A 290 2.97 9.99 -17.91
N ALA A 291 2.63 11.24 -18.23
CA ALA A 291 3.56 12.35 -18.18
C ALA A 291 4.06 12.62 -16.75
N LEU A 292 3.15 12.67 -15.78
CA LEU A 292 3.48 12.89 -14.37
C LEU A 292 4.38 11.78 -13.81
N MET A 293 4.06 10.51 -14.07
CA MET A 293 4.86 9.38 -13.61
C MET A 293 6.25 9.35 -14.25
N THR A 294 6.33 9.63 -15.55
CA THR A 294 7.63 9.75 -16.23
C THR A 294 8.47 10.84 -15.59
N PHE A 295 7.88 12.00 -15.30
CA PHE A 295 8.56 13.07 -14.58
C PHE A 295 9.03 12.61 -13.19
N MET A 296 8.13 12.08 -12.36
CA MET A 296 8.47 11.70 -10.98
C MET A 296 9.52 10.60 -10.89
N LEU A 297 9.54 9.64 -11.83
CA LEU A 297 10.50 8.53 -11.82
C LEU A 297 11.91 8.92 -12.22
N PHE A 298 12.05 9.86 -13.16
CA PHE A 298 13.36 10.27 -13.70
C PHE A 298 13.86 11.59 -13.15
N TYR A 299 13.02 12.35 -12.42
CA TYR A 299 13.40 13.66 -11.92
C TYR A 299 14.58 13.59 -10.95
N THR A 300 14.53 12.70 -9.95
CA THR A 300 15.59 12.56 -8.95
C THR A 300 16.91 12.13 -9.59
N ASP A 301 16.85 11.13 -10.47
CA ASP A 301 18.02 10.64 -11.21
C ASP A 301 18.62 11.70 -12.14
N PHE A 302 17.77 12.48 -12.83
CA PHE A 302 18.20 13.59 -13.66
C PHE A 302 18.87 14.71 -12.86
N VAL A 303 18.39 15.02 -11.65
CA VAL A 303 19.03 16.03 -10.80
C VAL A 303 20.40 15.52 -10.35
N GLY A 304 20.49 14.28 -9.85
CA GLY A 304 21.75 13.67 -9.41
C GLY A 304 22.81 13.57 -10.51
N GLU A 305 22.47 13.01 -11.68
CA GLU A 305 23.44 12.83 -12.77
C GLU A 305 23.61 14.09 -13.63
N GLY A 306 22.50 14.71 -14.03
CA GLY A 306 22.47 15.77 -15.03
C GLY A 306 22.91 17.12 -14.48
N LEU A 307 22.47 17.46 -13.26
CA LEU A 307 22.75 18.77 -12.65
C LEU A 307 24.01 18.74 -11.77
N TYR A 308 24.15 17.73 -10.92
CA TYR A 308 25.27 17.62 -9.98
C TYR A 308 26.46 16.81 -10.52
N HIS A 309 26.34 16.25 -11.73
CA HIS A 309 27.38 15.39 -12.34
C HIS A 309 27.77 14.20 -11.44
N GLY A 310 26.82 13.72 -10.63
CA GLY A 310 26.96 12.55 -9.80
C GLY A 310 26.99 11.27 -10.62
N VAL A 311 27.57 10.21 -10.05
CA VAL A 311 27.56 8.88 -10.64
C VAL A 311 26.90 7.90 -9.67
N PRO A 312 25.71 7.36 -9.97
CA PRO A 312 24.99 6.48 -9.04
C PRO A 312 25.78 5.21 -8.72
N ARG A 313 26.57 4.70 -9.67
CA ARG A 313 27.40 3.49 -9.49
C ARG A 313 28.73 3.75 -8.79
N ALA A 314 29.03 4.99 -8.38
CA ALA A 314 30.27 5.29 -7.70
C ALA A 314 30.29 4.67 -6.29
N LYS A 315 31.50 4.41 -5.76
CA LYS A 315 31.63 3.78 -4.45
C LYS A 315 31.02 4.67 -3.36
N PRO A 316 30.32 4.10 -2.36
CA PRO A 316 29.81 4.84 -1.21
C PRO A 316 30.92 5.69 -0.57
N GLY A 317 30.66 6.98 -0.36
CA GLY A 317 31.60 7.95 0.22
C GLY A 317 32.60 8.60 -0.75
N SER A 318 32.58 8.25 -2.04
CA SER A 318 33.34 8.98 -3.07
C SER A 318 32.65 10.30 -3.44
N ASP A 319 33.43 11.31 -3.87
CA ASP A 319 32.87 12.63 -4.24
C ASP A 319 31.81 12.52 -5.35
N ALA A 320 32.02 11.62 -6.32
CA ALA A 320 31.05 11.36 -7.38
C ALA A 320 29.74 10.73 -6.87
N ARG A 321 29.77 9.93 -5.80
CA ARG A 321 28.55 9.40 -5.19
C ARG A 321 27.86 10.46 -4.33
N ARG A 322 28.63 11.28 -3.60
CA ARG A 322 28.08 12.39 -2.80
C ARG A 322 27.36 13.42 -3.66
N HIS A 323 27.91 13.76 -4.83
CA HIS A 323 27.23 14.64 -5.79
C HIS A 323 25.92 14.03 -6.31
N TYR A 324 25.84 12.71 -6.46
CA TYR A 324 24.58 12.05 -6.84
C TYR A 324 23.56 12.11 -5.69
N ASP A 325 24.00 11.82 -4.46
CA ASP A 325 23.15 11.84 -3.28
C ASP A 325 22.68 13.26 -2.89
N GLU A 326 23.39 14.31 -3.33
CA GLU A 326 23.01 15.73 -3.15
C GLU A 326 21.88 16.20 -4.08
N GLY A 327 21.60 15.46 -5.16
CA GLY A 327 20.58 15.77 -6.16
C GLY A 327 19.22 15.16 -5.86
#